data_AF-A0A821YRK6-F1
#
_entry.id   AF-A0A821YRK6-F1
#
_cell.length_a   1.000
_cell.length_b   1.000
_cell.length_c   1.000
_cell.angle_alpha   90.00
_cell.angle_beta   90.00
_cell.angle_gamma   90.00
#
_symmetry.space_group_name_H-M   'P 1'
#
loop_
_entity.id
_entity.type
_entity.pdbx_description
1 polymer ?
#
loop_
_entity_poly.entity_id
_entity_poly.type
_entity_poly.pdbx_seq_one_letter_code
_entity_poly.pdbx_strand_id
1 'polypeptide(L)'
;MIASLSLVVLNLAIPILMIFSSFRNVVNFYLSSTALSSSLINGLYLFYLIQTFRSKVISEINCRAIYYLQSSCIVILVDMLYKEKKEIKQLAR
;
A
#
# COMPACT_ATOMS: atom_id res chain seq x y z
N MET A 1 6.77 12.94 8.94
CA MET A 1 5.99 13.36 7.76
C MET A 1 6.76 13.17 6.46
N ILE A 2 7.97 13.71 6.31
CA ILE A 2 8.77 13.60 5.07
C ILE A 2 9.02 12.13 4.67
N ALA A 3 9.49 11.28 5.60
CA ALA A 3 9.73 9.86 5.32
C ALA A 3 8.48 9.11 4.82
N SER A 4 7.32 9.38 5.43
CA SER A 4 6.04 8.79 5.05
C SER A 4 5.60 9.23 3.64
N LEU A 5 5.82 10.50 3.29
CA LEU A 5 5.54 11.03 1.95
C LEU A 5 6.47 10.39 0.90
N SER A 6 7.78 10.31 1.19
CA SER A 6 8.75 9.67 0.29
C SER A 6 8.41 8.21 0.01
N LEU A 7 7.94 7.47 1.02
CA LEU A 7 7.49 6.08 0.86
C LEU A 7 6.26 5.95 -0.05
N VAL A 8 5.29 6.86 0.04
CA VAL A 8 4.11 6.88 -0.85
C VAL A 8 4.54 7.13 -2.29
N VAL A 9 5.42 8.11 -2.52
CA VAL A 9 5.91 8.45 -3.86
C VAL A 9 6.70 7.28 -4.47
N LEU A 10 7.59 6.66 -3.69
CA LEU A 10 8.38 5.52 -4.14
C LEU A 10 7.50 4.31 -4.49
N ASN A 11 6.53 3.99 -3.64
CA ASN A 11 5.63 2.87 -3.88
C ASN A 11 4.64 3.12 -5.04
N LEU A 12 4.33 4.38 -5.38
CA LEU A 12 3.56 4.71 -6.59
C LEU A 12 4.38 4.61 -7.88
N ALA A 13 5.71 4.66 -7.82
CA ALA A 13 6.55 4.49 -9.00
C ALA A 13 6.48 3.05 -9.56
N ILE A 14 6.35 2.05 -8.68
CA ILE A 14 6.29 0.62 -9.06
C ILE A 14 5.10 0.31 -10.00
N PRO A 15 3.83 0.67 -9.68
CA PRO A 15 2.71 0.47 -10.59
C PRO A 15 2.81 1.30 -11.87
N ILE A 16 3.47 2.47 -11.85
CA ILE A 16 3.71 3.26 -13.05
C ILE A 16 4.62 2.51 -14.04
N LEU A 17 5.60 1.76 -13.53
CA LEU A 17 6.49 0.94 -14.38
C LEU A 17 5.73 -0.19 -15.11
N MET A 18 4.59 -0.65 -14.59
CA MET A 18 3.74 -1.67 -15.26
C MET A 18 3.10 -1.18 -16.56
N ILE A 19 3.10 0.13 -16.83
CA ILE A 19 2.63 0.70 -18.10
C ILE A 19 3.49 0.16 -19.25
N PHE A 20 4.79 -0.01 -19.03
CA PHE A 20 5.73 -0.55 -20.02
C PHE A 20 5.58 -2.06 -20.14
N SER A 21 5.40 -2.55 -21.37
CA SER A 21 5.21 -3.98 -21.67
C SER A 21 6.35 -4.85 -21.16
N SER A 22 7.59 -4.34 -21.14
CA SER A 22 8.78 -5.03 -20.64
C SER A 22 8.71 -5.42 -19.16
N PHE A 23 7.87 -4.75 -18.37
CA PHE A 23 7.71 -5.01 -16.94
C PHE A 23 6.45 -5.83 -16.62
N ARG A 24 5.63 -6.19 -17.60
CA ARG A 24 4.39 -6.95 -17.37
C ARG A 24 4.68 -8.44 -17.25
N ASN A 25 5.05 -8.87 -16.04
CA ASN A 25 5.11 -10.28 -15.66
C ASN A 25 4.34 -10.51 -14.36
N VAL A 26 4.08 -11.78 -14.03
CA VAL A 26 3.27 -12.18 -12.87
C VAL A 26 3.88 -11.65 -11.57
N VAL A 27 5.19 -11.74 -11.40
CA VAL A 27 5.91 -11.26 -10.21
C VAL A 27 5.75 -9.75 -10.03
N ASN A 28 5.93 -8.98 -11.10
CA ASN A 28 5.79 -7.53 -11.08
C ASN A 28 4.32 -7.11 -10.86
N PHE A 29 3.36 -7.93 -11.25
CA PHE A 29 1.95 -7.70 -10.93
C PHE A 29 1.68 -7.81 -9.43
N TYR A 30 2.25 -8.82 -8.77
CA TYR A 30 2.18 -8.95 -7.31
C TYR A 30 2.92 -7.80 -6.62
N LEU A 31 4.14 -7.47 -7.04
CA LEU A 31 4.90 -6.34 -6.50
C LEU A 31 4.16 -5.01 -6.64
N SER A 32 3.55 -4.77 -7.81
CA SER A 32 2.72 -3.59 -8.06
C SER A 32 1.50 -3.52 -7.14
N SER A 33 0.83 -4.65 -6.91
CA SER A 33 -0.33 -4.74 -6.00
C SER A 33 0.07 -4.48 -4.54
N THR A 34 1.19 -5.06 -4.10
CA THR A 34 1.80 -4.85 -2.78
C THR A 34 2.19 -3.40 -2.57
N ALA A 35 2.81 -2.78 -3.57
CA ALA A 35 3.21 -1.38 -3.55
C ALA A 35 2.00 -0.43 -3.48
N LEU A 36 0.96 -0.68 -4.28
CA LEU A 36 -0.31 0.08 -4.23
C LEU A 36 -0.97 0.00 -2.85
N SER A 37 -1.09 -1.20 -2.29
CA SER A 37 -1.67 -1.40 -0.95
C SER A 37 -0.87 -0.68 0.13
N SER A 38 0.46 -0.72 0.04
CA SER A 38 1.36 -0.01 0.97
C SER A 38 1.24 1.51 0.83
N SER A 39 1.13 2.04 -0.39
CA SER A 39 0.86 3.46 -0.65
C SER A 39 -0.47 3.91 -0.06
N LEU A 40 -1.52 3.10 -0.19
CA LEU A 40 -2.84 3.42 0.35
C LEU A 40 -2.79 3.52 1.88
N ILE A 41 -2.17 2.53 2.55
CA ILE A 41 -2.01 2.50 4.00
C ILE A 41 -1.23 3.74 4.49
N ASN A 42 -0.08 4.03 3.88
CA ASN A 42 0.72 5.19 4.25
C ASN A 42 0.02 6.52 3.94
N GLY A 43 -0.76 6.59 2.86
CA GLY A 43 -1.54 7.76 2.49
C GLY A 43 -2.64 8.08 3.50
N LEU A 44 -3.40 7.05 3.93
CA LEU A 44 -4.42 7.18 4.97
C LEU A 44 -3.81 7.60 6.32
N TYR A 45 -2.67 6.99 6.68
CA TYR A 45 -1.94 7.37 7.89
C TYR A 45 -1.43 8.82 7.83
N LEU A 46 -0.85 9.23 6.70
CA LEU A 46 -0.37 10.61 6.50
C LEU A 46 -1.54 11.62 6.55
N PHE A 47 -2.68 11.28 5.96
CA PHE A 47 -3.89 12.10 6.01
C PHE A 47 -4.35 12.31 7.46
N TYR A 48 -4.41 11.23 8.25
CA TYR A 48 -4.75 11.32 9.67
C TYR A 48 -3.77 12.23 10.41
N LEU A 49 -2.46 12.02 10.22
CA LEU A 49 -1.41 12.80 10.86
C LEU A 49 -1.53 14.30 10.54
N ILE A 50 -1.76 14.66 9.27
CA ILE A 50 -1.96 16.06 8.83
C ILE A 50 -3.17 16.69 9.54
N GLN A 51 -4.27 15.96 9.65
CA GLN A 51 -5.49 16.48 10.29
C GLN A 51 -5.30 16.67 11.80
N THR A 52 -4.60 15.74 12.46
CA THR A 52 -4.20 15.88 13.88
C THR A 52 -3.33 17.12 14.09
N PHE A 53 -2.33 17.36 13.25
CA PHE A 53 -1.47 18.55 13.35
C PHE A 53 -2.19 19.86 13.00
N ARG A 54 -3.24 19.81 12.17
CA ARG A 54 -4.08 20.96 11.85
C ARG A 54 -5.16 21.24 12.89
N SER A 55 -5.22 20.46 13.97
CA SER A 55 -6.27 20.51 15.00
C SER A 55 -7.69 20.48 14.42
N LYS A 56 -7.85 19.87 13.24
CA LYS A 56 -9.17 19.69 12.63
C LYS A 56 -9.80 18.44 13.24
N VAL A 57 -10.95 18.62 13.87
CA VAL A 57 -11.73 17.51 14.42
C VAL A 57 -12.18 16.60 13.28
N ILE A 58 -11.67 15.38 13.25
CA ILE A 58 -12.19 14.32 12.37
C ILE A 58 -13.42 13.75 13.07
N SER A 59 -14.53 13.57 12.33
CA SER A 59 -15.71 12.91 12.89
C SER A 59 -15.38 11.46 13.28
N GLU A 60 -16.01 10.95 14.34
CA GLU A 60 -15.80 9.58 14.81
C GLU A 60 -16.08 8.53 13.72
N ILE A 61 -17.09 8.78 12.88
CA ILE A 61 -17.45 7.94 11.73
C ILE A 61 -16.29 7.86 10.72
N ASN A 62 -15.67 9.00 10.38
CA ASN A 62 -14.56 9.04 9.45
C ASN A 62 -13.32 8.35 10.04
N CYS A 63 -13.07 8.52 11.33
CA CYS A 63 -11.98 7.83 12.04
C CYS A 63 -12.14 6.31 11.96
N ARG A 64 -13.36 5.80 12.27
CA ARG A 64 -13.67 4.36 12.16
C ARG A 64 -13.54 3.86 10.72
N ALA A 65 -14.06 4.60 9.74
CA ALA A 65 -13.97 4.22 8.34
C ALA A 65 -12.52 4.10 7.86
N ILE A 66 -11.66 5.07 8.22
CA ILE A 66 -10.23 5.04 7.90
C ILE A 66 -9.55 3.84 8.57
N TYR A 67 -9.84 3.59 9.85
CA TYR A 67 -9.28 2.46 10.58
C TYR A 67 -9.67 1.11 9.97
N TYR A 68 -10.94 0.92 9.61
CA TYR A 68 -11.42 -0.30 8.94
C TYR A 68 -10.78 -0.49 7.58
N LEU A 69 -10.68 0.58 6.79
CA LEU A 69 -10.03 0.55 5.48
C LEU A 69 -8.55 0.16 5.62
N GLN A 70 -7.83 0.79 6.55
CA GLN A 70 -6.42 0.50 6.81
C GLN A 70 -6.22 -0.96 7.27
N SER A 71 -7.04 -1.44 8.20
CA SER A 71 -6.99 -2.82 8.69
C SER A 71 -7.26 -3.83 7.57
N SER A 72 -8.23 -3.55 6.70
CA SER A 72 -8.57 -4.41 5.56
C SER A 72 -7.40 -4.49 4.57
N CYS A 73 -6.75 -3.36 4.27
CA CYS A 73 -5.57 -3.33 3.43
C CYS A 73 -4.40 -4.13 4.03
N ILE A 74 -4.20 -4.07 5.35
CA ILE A 74 -3.16 -4.85 6.03
C ILE A 74 -3.43 -6.35 5.90
N VAL A 75 -4.68 -6.79 6.14
CA VAL A 75 -5.05 -8.21 6.02
C VAL A 75 -4.82 -8.73 4.60
N ILE A 76 -5.27 -7.98 3.60
CA ILE A 76 -5.08 -8.33 2.18
C ILE A 76 -3.58 -8.35 1.83
N LEU A 77 -2.81 -7.36 2.29
CA LEU A 77 -1.36 -7.29 2.05
C LEU A 77 -0.63 -8.50 2.63
N VAL A 78 -0.98 -8.93 3.84
CA VAL A 78 -0.39 -10.11 4.48
C VAL A 78 -0.74 -11.39 3.71
N ASP A 79 -1.99 -11.54 3.25
CA ASP A 79 -2.38 -12.69 2.41
C ASP A 79 -1.63 -12.72 1.08
N MET A 80 -1.48 -11.57 0.41
CA MET A 80 -0.71 -11.45 -0.83
C MET A 80 0.76 -11.79 -0.62
N LEU A 81 1.41 -11.24 0.42
CA LEU A 81 2.82 -11.54 0.73
C LEU A 81 3.04 -13.04 1.03
N TYR A 82 2.06 -13.69 1.68
CA TYR A 82 2.14 -15.12 1.96
C TYR A 82 2.01 -15.97 0.68
N LYS A 83 1.13 -15.59 -0.25
CA LYS A 83 1.00 -16.24 -1.58
C LYS A 83 2.24 -16.02 -2.43
N GLU A 84 2.75 -14.79 -2.51
CA GLU A 84 3.97 -14.44 -3.24
C GLU A 84 5.16 -15.28 -2.76
N LYS A 85 5.33 -15.43 -1.44
CA LYS A 85 6.38 -16.28 -0.85
C LYS A 85 6.26 -17.77 -1.26
N LYS A 86 5.06 -18.27 -1.50
CA LYS A 86 4.84 -19.66 -1.95
C LYS A 86 5.17 -19.82 -3.44
N GLU A 87 4.76 -18.90 -4.29
CA GLU A 87 5.02 -18.97 -5.73
C GLU A 87 6.52 -18.80 -6.05
N ILE A 88 7.22 -17.88 -5.39
CA ILE A 88 8.67 -17.72 -5.55
C ILE A 88 9.42 -19.01 -5.17
N LYS A 89 8.98 -19.71 -4.11
CA LYS A 89 9.54 -21.03 -3.73
C LYS A 89 9.29 -22.11 -4.77
N GLN A 90 8.24 -22.01 -5.58
CA GLN A 90 7.94 -22.97 -6.65
C GLN A 90 8.77 -22.70 -7.91
N LEU A 91 8.98 -21.42 -8.26
CA LEU A 91 9.82 -21.02 -9.41
C LEU A 91 11.33 -21.28 -9.20
N ALA A 92 11.78 -21.45 -7.96
CA ALA A 92 13.18 -21.75 -7.63
C ALA A 92 13.54 -23.25 -7.65
N ARG A 93 12.60 -24.12 -8.02
CA ARG A 93 12.81 -25.57 -8.22
C ARG A 93 12.71 -25.91 -9.69
#